data_AF-A0A3D3SS97-F1
#
_entry.id   AF-A0A3D3SS97-F1
#
_cell.length_a   1.000
_cell.length_b   1.000
_cell.length_c   1.000
_cell.angle_alpha   90.00
_cell.angle_beta   90.00
_cell.angle_gamma   90.00
#
_symmetry.space_group_name_H-M   'P 1'
#
loop_
_entity.id
_entity.type
_entity.pdbx_description
1 polymer ?
#
loop_
_entity_poly.entity_id
_entity_poly.type
_entity_poly.pdbx_seq_one_letter_code
_entity_poly.pdbx_strand_id
1 'polypeptide(L)' 'NRNFEGRQGTGGRTHLVSPAMAAAAAIAGHFVDVREW' A
#
# COMPACT_ATOMS: atom_id res chain seq x y z
N ASN A 1 7.74 -1.29 8.76
CA ASN A 1 8.20 -2.20 7.69
C ASN A 1 7.87 -3.67 8.02
N ARG A 2 6.61 -3.99 8.33
CA ARG A 2 6.12 -5.36 8.61
C ARG A 2 4.66 -5.45 8.16
N ASN A 3 4.25 -6.57 7.56
CA ASN A 3 2.91 -6.76 6.99
C ASN A 3 2.33 -8.17 7.21
N PHE A 4 2.72 -8.84 8.30
CA PHE A 4 2.15 -10.12 8.70
C PHE A 4 0.68 -9.97 9.14
N GLU A 5 -0.08 -11.07 9.07
CA GLU A 5 -1.50 -11.12 9.42
C GLU A 5 -1.77 -10.63 10.86
N GLY A 6 -2.91 -9.95 11.06
CA GLY A 6 -3.33 -9.43 12.36
C GLY A 6 -2.62 -8.14 12.79
N ARG A 7 -1.59 -7.68 12.07
CA ARG A 7 -0.84 -6.46 12.43
C ARG A 7 -1.71 -5.20 12.37
N GLN A 8 -2.54 -5.08 11.34
CA GLN A 8 -3.39 -3.91 11.08
C GLN A 8 -4.88 -4.20 11.29
N GLY A 9 -5.21 -5.35 11.88
CA GLY A 9 -6.58 -5.85 12.04
C GLY A 9 -6.80 -7.22 11.38
N THR A 10 -7.85 -7.91 11.82
CA THR A 10 -8.23 -9.24 11.32
C THR A 10 -8.65 -9.18 9.86
N GLY A 11 -8.15 -10.09 9.04
CA GLY A 11 -8.45 -10.15 7.59
C GLY A 11 -7.82 -9.01 6.77
N GLY A 12 -7.05 -8.12 7.39
CA GLY A 12 -6.36 -7.03 6.71
C GLY A 12 -5.20 -7.53 5.84
N ARG A 13 -5.12 -7.05 4.60
CA ARG A 13 -3.98 -7.27 3.70
C ARG A 13 -3.19 -5.97 3.58
N THR A 14 -1.94 -5.98 4.04
CA THR A 14 -1.06 -4.80 4.02
C THR A 14 0.11 -5.04 3.08
N HIS A 15 0.45 -4.02 2.28
CA HIS A 15 1.59 -4.05 1.39
C HIS A 15 2.62 -3.02 1.86
N LEU A 16 3.90 -3.40 1.86
CA LEU A 16 5.00 -2.49 2.15
C LEU A 16 5.45 -1.86 0.85
N VAL A 17 5.39 -0.54 0.78
CA VAL A 17 5.72 0.24 -0.41
C VAL A 17 6.49 1.50 -0.01
N SER A 18 7.12 2.16 -0.99
CA SER A 18 7.74 3.47 -0.77
C SER A 18 6.67 4.54 -0.45
N PRO A 19 7.04 5.67 0.18
CA PRO A 19 6.09 6.76 0.44
C PRO A 19 5.43 7.30 -0.83
N ALA A 20 6.19 7.42 -1.93
CA ALA A 20 5.67 7.90 -3.21
C ALA A 20 4.60 6.95 -3.77
N MET A 21 4.85 5.64 -3.71
CA MET A 21 3.90 4.62 -4.15
C MET A 21 2.63 4.61 -3.27
N ALA A 22 2.77 4.76 -1.95
CA ALA A 22 1.63 4.86 -1.05
C ALA A 22 0.72 6.05 -1.40
N ALA A 23 1.31 7.21 -1.69
CA ALA A 23 0.57 8.41 -2.09
C ALA A 23 -0.15 8.22 -3.43
N ALA A 24 0.54 7.68 -4.44
CA ALA A 24 -0.04 7.41 -5.75
C ALA A 24 -1.24 6.46 -5.68
N ALA A 25 -1.12 5.35 -4.94
CA ALA A 25 -2.23 4.41 -4.77
C ALA A 25 -3.42 5.01 -4.00
N ALA A 26 -3.15 5.88 -3.02
CA ALA A 26 -4.21 6.56 -2.27
C ALA A 26 -5.04 7.52 -3.16
N ILE A 27 -4.39 8.21 -4.09
CA ILE A 27 -5.07 9.10 -5.06
C ILE A 27 -5.86 8.26 -6.08
N ALA A 28 -5.26 7.21 -6.62
CA ALA A 28 -5.90 6.37 -7.65
C ALA A 28 -6.99 5.42 -7.10
N GLY A 29 -7.00 5.13 -5.80
CA GLY A 29 -7.91 4.17 -5.18
C GLY A 29 -7.57 2.69 -5.46
N HIS A 30 -6.43 2.42 -6.10
CA HIS A 30 -5.91 1.08 -6.38
C HIS A 30 -4.39 1.13 -6.57
N PHE A 31 -3.71 -0.02 -6.62
CA PHE A 31 -2.27 -0.04 -6.94
C PHE A 31 -2.02 0.39 -8.37
N VAL A 32 -1.04 1.28 -8.53
CA VAL A 32 -0.56 1.84 -9.79
C VAL A 32 0.97 1.73 -9.82
N ASP A 33 1.62 2.09 -10.91
CA ASP A 33 3.08 2.29 -10.91
C ASP A 33 3.38 3.77 -10.80
N VAL A 34 4.06 4.20 -9.74
CA VAL A 34 4.42 5.61 -9.52
C VAL A 34 5.33 6.18 -10.62
N ARG A 35 5.95 5.33 -11.44
CA ARG A 35 6.77 5.74 -12.58
C ARG A 35 5.96 6.15 -13.81
N GLU A 36 4.68 5.82 -13.85
CA GLU A 36 3.76 6.12 -14.96
C GLU A 36 2.90 7.36 -14.69
N TRP A 37 3.17 8.08 -13.60
CA TRP A 37 2.50 9.33 -13.22
C TRP A 37 3.12 10.56 -13.86
#